data_AF-A0A6B8M3T8-F1
#
_entry.id   AF-A0A6B8M3T8-F1
#
_cell.length_a   1.000
_cell.length_b   1.000
_cell.length_c   1.000
_cell.angle_alpha   90.00
_cell.angle_beta   90.00
_cell.angle_gamma   90.00
#
_symmetry.space_group_name_H-M   'P 1'
#
loop_
_entity.id
_entity.type
_entity.pdbx_description
1 polymer ?
#
loop_
_entity_poly.entity_id
_entity_poly.type
_entity_poly.pdbx_seq_one_letter_code
_entity_poly.pdbx_strand_id
1 'polypeptide(L)' 'MTESVAQNPFPSPCNKICTLNPNGICVGCGRSRAEIGGWTQFSDAEKKQVVHRAKARLDAMGGAEGPAKVKA' A
#
# COMPACT_ATOMS: atom_id res chain seq x y z
N MET A 1 -19.51 25.01 -6.01
CA MET A 1 -19.88 23.57 -6.03
C MET A 1 -18.77 22.85 -5.30
N THR A 2 -19.13 22.26 -4.17
CA THR A 2 -18.28 21.99 -3.00
C THR A 2 -17.18 20.96 -3.27
N GLU A 3 -15.96 21.37 -2.92
CA GLU A 3 -14.75 20.56 -2.82
C GLU A 3 -14.99 19.25 -2.06
N SER A 4 -14.51 18.15 -2.63
CA SER A 4 -14.23 16.89 -1.94
C SER A 4 -12.80 16.51 -2.28
N VAL A 5 -11.85 17.34 -1.86
CA VAL A 5 -10.44 16.95 -1.90
C VAL A 5 -10.25 15.95 -0.75
N ALA A 6 -10.33 14.67 -1.08
CA ALA A 6 -9.95 13.57 -0.22
C ALA A 6 -8.44 13.69 0.07
N GLN A 7 -8.09 14.57 1.02
CA GLN A 7 -6.76 14.70 1.58
C GLN A 7 -6.54 13.50 2.47
N ASN A 8 -6.28 12.34 1.85
CA ASN A 8 -5.94 11.12 2.54
C ASN A 8 -4.44 11.21 2.89
N PRO A 9 -4.05 11.50 4.16
CA PRO A 9 -2.65 11.74 4.53
C PRO A 9 -1.75 10.52 4.31
N PHE A 10 -2.33 9.35 4.01
CA PHE A 10 -1.63 8.13 3.64
C PHE A 10 -1.73 7.86 2.13
N PRO A 11 -0.73 8.27 1.32
CA PRO A 11 -0.72 7.92 -0.09
C PRO A 11 -0.68 6.40 -0.28
N SER A 12 -1.39 5.90 -1.28
CA SER A 12 -1.35 4.47 -1.60
C SER A 12 0.07 4.11 -2.06
N PRO A 13 0.69 3.04 -1.52
CA PRO A 13 2.03 2.60 -1.92
C PRO A 13 2.03 1.89 -3.29
N CYS A 14 1.03 2.16 -4.13
CA CYS A 14 0.85 1.49 -5.42
C CYS A 14 1.79 2.09 -6.47
N ASN A 15 2.75 1.31 -6.92
CA ASN A 15 3.68 1.68 -8.01
C ASN A 15 3.09 1.44 -9.41
N LYS A 16 1.76 1.27 -9.55
CA LYS A 16 1.05 0.88 -10.78
C LYS A 16 1.49 -0.45 -11.40
N ILE A 17 2.34 -1.20 -10.71
CA ILE A 17 2.70 -2.58 -11.04
C ILE A 17 1.70 -3.48 -10.32
N CYS A 18 0.87 -4.19 -11.08
CA CYS A 18 -0.13 -5.11 -10.54
C CYS A 18 0.25 -6.57 -10.83
N THR A 19 1.34 -7.02 -10.21
CA THR A 19 1.84 -8.39 -10.36
C THR A 19 1.63 -9.11 -9.04
N LEU A 20 0.69 -10.06 -9.00
CA LEU A 20 0.41 -10.84 -7.80
C LEU A 20 1.28 -12.11 -7.80
N ASN A 21 1.89 -12.42 -6.66
CA ASN A 21 2.54 -13.70 -6.42
C ASN A 21 1.48 -14.82 -6.21
N PRO A 22 1.88 -16.10 -6.14
CA PRO A 22 0.96 -17.22 -5.88
C PRO A 22 0.18 -17.11 -4.56
N ASN A 23 0.70 -16.32 -3.60
CA ASN A 23 0.06 -16.03 -2.32
C ASN A 23 -0.96 -14.87 -2.40
N GLY A 24 -1.20 -14.30 -3.58
CA GLY A 24 -2.12 -13.18 -3.78
C GLY A 24 -1.60 -11.83 -3.25
N ILE A 25 -0.28 -11.70 -3.09
CA ILE A 25 0.41 -10.46 -2.69
C ILE A 25 1.05 -9.80 -3.92
N CYS A 26 0.82 -8.50 -4.08
CA CYS A 26 1.42 -7.74 -5.15
C CYS A 26 2.93 -7.60 -4.91
N VAL A 27 3.76 -8.10 -5.82
CA VAL A 27 5.23 -7.98 -5.73
C VAL A 27 5.73 -6.56 -6.00
N GLY A 28 4.90 -5.69 -6.57
CA GLY A 28 5.26 -4.29 -6.83
C GLY A 28 4.97 -3.33 -5.67
N CYS A 29 3.96 -3.62 -4.85
CA CYS A 29 3.56 -2.75 -3.72
C CYS A 29 3.42 -3.47 -2.38
N GLY A 30 3.57 -4.80 -2.33
CA GLY A 30 3.51 -5.63 -1.12
C GLY A 30 2.11 -5.90 -0.57
N ARG A 31 1.07 -5.37 -1.20
CA ARG A 31 -0.32 -5.45 -0.72
C ARG A 31 -1.04 -6.66 -1.28
N SER A 32 -1.90 -7.28 -0.47
CA SER A 32 -2.80 -8.33 -0.95
C SER A 32 -3.93 -7.78 -1.82
N ARG A 33 -4.52 -8.63 -2.66
CA ARG A 33 -5.72 -8.29 -3.44
C ARG A 33 -6.88 -7.76 -2.57
N ALA A 34 -7.08 -8.36 -1.39
CA ALA A 34 -8.10 -7.91 -0.44
C ALA A 34 -7.81 -6.49 0.08
N GLU A 35 -6.55 -6.20 0.41
CA GLU A 35 -6.15 -4.86 0.86
C GLU A 35 -6.30 -3.82 -0.25
N ILE A 36 -6.06 -4.18 -1.52
CA ILE A 36 -6.23 -3.28 -2.67
C ILE A 36 -7.71 -2.92 -2.84
N GLY A 37 -8.60 -3.91 -2.80
CA GLY A 37 -10.05 -3.70 -2.92
C GLY A 37 -10.66 -2.92 -1.75
N GLY A 38 -10.14 -3.12 -0.53
CA GLY A 38 -10.59 -2.43 0.67
C GLY A 38 -9.96 -1.06 0.92
N TRP A 39 -9.00 -0.61 0.10
CA TRP A 39 -8.20 0.60 0.42
C TRP A 39 -9.01 1.87 0.63
N THR A 40 -10.06 2.07 -0.16
CA THR A 40 -10.93 3.25 -0.06
C THR A 40 -11.81 3.21 1.20
N GLN A 41 -12.07 2.01 1.74
CA GLN A 41 -12.87 1.80 2.94
C GLN A 41 -12.04 1.79 4.23
N PHE A 42 -10.72 1.61 4.12
CA PHE A 42 -9.85 1.62 5.29
C PHE A 42 -9.69 3.01 5.92
N SER A 43 -9.72 3.02 7.25
CA SER A 43 -9.36 4.16 8.09
C SER A 43 -7.86 4.46 8.00
N ASP A 44 -7.44 5.64 8.43
CA ASP A 44 -6.04 6.09 8.37
C ASP A 44 -5.09 5.14 9.11
N ALA A 45 -5.53 4.66 10.28
CA ALA A 45 -4.80 3.67 11.07
C ALA A 45 -4.64 2.33 10.32
N GLU A 46 -5.70 1.86 9.68
CA GLU A 46 -5.68 0.63 8.88
C GLU A 46 -4.77 0.79 7.67
N LYS A 47 -4.86 1.92 6.96
CA LYS A 47 -4.00 2.26 5.84
C LYS A 47 -2.53 2.25 6.24
N LYS A 48 -2.18 2.83 7.39
CA LYS A 48 -0.82 2.80 7.95
C LYS A 48 -0.35 1.38 8.20
N GLN A 49 -1.18 0.55 8.81
CA GLN A 49 -0.83 -0.84 9.11
C GLN A 49 -0.69 -1.70 7.84
N VAL A 50 -1.52 -1.46 6.83
CA VAL A 50 -1.44 -2.09 5.51
C VAL A 50 -0.13 -1.71 4.81
N VAL A 51 0.25 -0.43 4.81
CA VAL A 51 1.53 0.04 4.24
C VAL A 51 2.71 -0.61 4.96
N HIS A 52 2.68 -0.66 6.30
CA HIS A 52 3.73 -1.28 7.09
C HIS A 52 3.87 -2.78 6.81
N ARG A 53 2.76 -3.51 6.80
CA ARG A 53 2.73 -4.96 6.46
C ARG A 53 3.19 -5.20 5.03
N ALA A 54 2.76 -4.36 4.09
CA ALA A 54 3.16 -4.47 2.69
C ALA A 54 4.66 -4.29 2.51
N LYS A 55 5.26 -3.30 3.18
CA LYS A 55 6.71 -3.11 3.20
C LYS A 55 7.44 -4.31 3.79
N ALA A 56 7.00 -4.81 4.95
CA ALA A 56 7.60 -5.98 5.59
C ALA A 56 7.54 -7.24 4.70
N ARG A 57 6.44 -7.41 3.95
CA ARG A 57 6.29 -8.51 2.99
C ARG A 57 7.25 -8.38 1.81
N LEU A 58 7.42 -7.18 1.26
CA LEU A 58 8.38 -6.94 0.18
C LEU A 58 9.82 -7.23 0.61
N ASP A 59 10.17 -6.79 1.82
CA ASP A 59 11.48 -7.04 2.44
C ASP A 59 11.74 -8.55 2.60
N ALA A 60 10.75 -9.28 3.15
CA ALA A 60 10.81 -10.74 3.30
C ALA A 60 10.87 -11.50 1.96
N MET A 61 10.37 -10.92 0.86
CA MET A 61 10.40 -11.51 -0.48
C MET A 61 11.66 -11.15 -1.29
N GLY A 62 12.54 -10.30 -0.77
CA GLY A 62 13.76 -9.86 -1.47
C GLY A 62 13.53 -8.82 -2.57
N GLY A 63 12.35 -8.18 -2.59
CA GLY A 63 11.98 -7.15 -3.58
C GLY A 63 12.34 -5.75 -3.12
N ALA A 64 13.62 -5.37 -3.25
CA ALA A 64 14.05 -3.99 -3.12
C ALA A 64 13.54 -3.17 -4.32
N GLU A 65 12.56 -2.28 -4.09
CA GLU A 65 12.68 -0.82 -4.28
C GLU A 65 11.31 -0.12 -4.23
N GLY A 66 11.17 0.77 -3.25
CA GLY A 66 10.03 1.68 -3.08
C GLY A 66 10.22 2.51 -1.81
N PRO A 67 10.63 3.79 -1.91
CA PRO A 67 11.24 4.53 -0.81
C PRO A 67 10.21 4.88 0.26
N ALA A 68 10.42 4.33 1.45
CA ALA A 68 9.85 4.86 2.68
C ALA A 68 10.49 6.23 2.95
N LYS A 69 9.90 7.28 2.37
CA LYS A 69 10.16 8.67 2.80
C LYS A 69 9.41 8.86 4.13
N VAL A 70 10.00 8.36 5.20
CA VAL A 70 9.70 8.84 6.55
C VAL A 70 10.55 10.10 6.73
N LYS A 71 9.94 11.27 6.51
CA LYS A 71 10.56 12.52 6.95
C LYS A 71 10.23 12.68 8.44
N ALA A 72 11.28 12.85 9.24
CA ALA A 72 11.24 13.16 10.66
C ALA A 72 10.74 14.59 10.90
#